data_AF-A0A1B0ZYX7-F1
#
_entry.id   AF-A0A1B0ZYX7-F1
#
_cell.length_a   1.000
_cell.length_b   1.000
_cell.length_c   1.000
_cell.angle_alpha   90.00
_cell.angle_beta   90.00
_cell.angle_gamma   90.00
#
_symmetry.space_group_name_H-M   'P 1'
#
loop_
_entity.id
_entity.type
_entity.pdbx_description
1 polymer ?
#
loop_
_entity_poly.entity_id
_entity_poly.type
_entity_poly.pdbx_seq_one_letter_code
_entity_poly.pdbx_strand_id
1 'polypeptide(L)'
;MRDWQPVLGLPLWVWLFVVPSGLMLLCILKPDRMRRLLQPLWGVLDRFYNGAGVVAAVFMVTILLLIVGQMIARWASVTFPGSTEYAGYAMAATSFFALAYTLTHGGHIRVSIFLNLGGRHHYWLDAGAMLISALTATYFARYAIKTNLLSHMLNDRTQGQDFAPEWLLTLVAMFGTWPWNWGSLWAESGSGWVYTPVWLPQLPMSIGTVLLAIALWDYLSRMLVTGAPQIKGEALE
;
A
#
# COMPACT_ATOMS: atom_id res chain seq x y z
N MET A 1 26.27 -1.83 -2.77
CA MET A 1 24.83 -1.54 -2.62
C MET A 1 24.57 -0.10 -3.03
N ARG A 2 24.36 0.15 -4.34
CA ARG A 2 24.16 1.52 -4.85
C ARG A 2 22.73 1.95 -4.51
N ASP A 3 22.54 3.10 -3.87
CA ASP A 3 21.23 3.73 -3.85
C ASP A 3 20.77 3.92 -5.31
N TRP A 4 19.49 3.67 -5.55
CA TRP A 4 18.79 3.71 -6.84
C TRP A 4 19.46 4.61 -7.89
N GLN A 5 19.60 4.12 -9.13
CA GLN A 5 20.18 4.89 -10.21
C GLN A 5 19.44 6.25 -10.34
N PRO A 6 20.18 7.37 -10.49
CA PRO A 6 19.55 8.68 -10.60
C PRO A 6 18.62 8.71 -11.81
N VAL A 7 17.34 8.95 -11.56
CA VAL A 7 16.34 9.13 -12.62
C VAL A 7 16.47 10.57 -13.10
N LEU A 8 16.81 10.76 -14.38
CA LEU A 8 17.02 12.08 -15.01
C LEU A 8 18.12 12.92 -14.32
N GLY A 9 19.15 12.28 -13.76
CA GLY A 9 20.30 12.97 -13.15
C GLY A 9 20.09 13.48 -11.72
N LEU A 10 18.89 13.29 -11.14
CA LEU A 10 18.61 13.61 -9.73
C LEU A 10 18.43 12.34 -8.89
N PRO A 11 18.87 12.32 -7.62
CA PRO A 11 18.68 11.18 -6.74
C PRO A 11 17.19 10.94 -6.50
N LEU A 12 16.78 9.68 -6.41
CA LEU A 12 15.37 9.26 -6.26
C LEU A 12 14.66 9.93 -5.06
N TRP A 13 15.41 10.32 -4.04
CA TRP A 13 14.92 11.08 -2.89
C TRP A 13 14.39 12.48 -3.27
N VAL A 14 15.00 13.16 -4.26
CA VAL A 14 14.51 14.47 -4.74
C VAL A 14 13.14 14.32 -5.40
N TRP A 15 12.95 13.30 -6.22
CA TRP A 15 11.66 13.03 -6.84
C TRP A 15 10.58 12.61 -5.84
N LEU A 16 10.96 11.81 -4.83
CA LEU A 16 10.01 11.26 -3.86
C LEU A 16 9.62 12.25 -2.75
N PHE A 17 10.50 13.22 -2.42
CA PHE A 17 10.29 14.14 -1.30
C PHE A 17 10.21 15.61 -1.72
N VAL A 18 11.05 16.06 -2.65
CA VAL A 18 11.12 17.49 -3.05
C VAL A 18 10.00 17.85 -4.01
N VAL A 19 9.65 16.97 -4.96
CA VAL A 19 8.56 17.24 -5.91
C VAL A 19 7.19 17.29 -5.22
N PRO A 20 6.81 16.35 -4.34
CA PRO A 20 5.54 16.43 -3.63
C PRO A 20 5.48 17.63 -2.67
N SER A 21 6.57 17.91 -1.94
CA SER A 21 6.63 19.08 -1.06
C SER A 21 6.56 20.40 -1.84
N GLY A 22 7.17 20.46 -3.03
CA GLY A 22 7.07 21.59 -3.95
C GLY A 22 5.66 21.77 -4.52
N LEU A 23 4.98 20.67 -4.87
CA LEU A 23 3.56 20.69 -5.27
C LEU A 23 2.65 21.18 -4.13
N MET A 24 2.95 20.82 -2.88
CA MET A 24 2.19 21.33 -1.72
C MET A 24 2.41 22.83 -1.51
N LEU A 25 3.63 23.34 -1.70
CA LEU A 25 3.90 24.78 -1.68
C LEU A 25 3.13 25.50 -2.80
N LEU A 26 3.04 24.91 -3.99
CA LEU A 26 2.22 25.46 -5.08
C LEU A 26 0.71 25.40 -4.79
N CYS A 27 0.23 24.37 -4.09
CA CYS A 27 -1.15 24.28 -3.62
C CYS A 27 -1.49 25.42 -2.63
N ILE A 28 -0.55 25.79 -1.75
CA ILE A 28 -0.70 26.92 -0.82
C ILE A 28 -0.71 28.27 -1.57
N LEU A 29 0.14 28.43 -2.58
CA LEU A 29 0.31 29.70 -3.29
C LEU A 29 -0.77 29.98 -4.34
N LYS A 30 -1.35 28.95 -4.97
CA LYS A 30 -2.39 29.09 -6.04
C LYS A 30 -3.49 28.03 -5.94
N PRO A 31 -4.35 28.08 -4.90
CA PRO A 31 -5.39 27.07 -4.67
C PRO A 31 -6.40 26.95 -5.82
N ASP A 32 -6.82 28.05 -6.44
CA ASP A 32 -7.84 28.05 -7.50
C ASP A 32 -7.40 27.34 -8.79
N ARG A 33 -6.11 27.45 -9.14
CA ARG A 33 -5.55 26.81 -10.34
C ARG A 33 -5.33 25.32 -10.12
N MET A 34 -4.87 24.95 -8.93
CA MET A 34 -4.61 23.56 -8.55
C MET A 34 -5.91 22.78 -8.39
N ARG A 35 -6.99 23.41 -7.90
CA ARG A 35 -8.31 22.78 -7.80
C ARG A 35 -8.81 22.24 -9.15
N ARG A 36 -8.67 23.00 -10.24
CA ARG A 36 -9.11 22.56 -11.58
C ARG A 36 -8.26 21.41 -12.14
N LEU A 37 -6.97 21.37 -11.83
CA LEU A 37 -6.06 20.33 -12.30
C LEU A 37 -6.18 19.02 -11.49
N LEU A 38 -6.38 19.13 -10.17
CA LEU A 38 -6.42 17.98 -9.26
C LEU A 38 -7.80 17.34 -9.15
N GLN A 39 -8.90 18.07 -9.43
CA GLN A 39 -10.26 17.52 -9.44
C GLN A 39 -10.44 16.21 -10.22
N PRO A 40 -10.00 16.08 -11.49
CA PRO A 40 -10.14 14.82 -12.21
C PRO A 40 -9.26 13.72 -11.60
N LEU A 41 -8.09 14.08 -11.07
CA LEU A 41 -7.14 13.15 -10.47
C LEU A 41 -7.69 12.57 -9.16
N TRP A 42 -8.31 13.41 -8.32
CA TRP A 42 -9.01 13.02 -7.10
C TRP A 42 -10.09 11.97 -7.37
N GLY A 43 -10.93 12.17 -8.40
CA GLY A 43 -11.99 11.21 -8.73
C GLY A 43 -11.49 9.87 -9.31
N VAL A 44 -10.29 9.84 -9.91
CA VAL A 44 -9.63 8.58 -10.31
C VAL A 44 -9.05 7.89 -9.09
N LEU A 45 -8.43 8.65 -8.20
CA LEU A 45 -7.75 8.16 -7.03
C LEU A 45 -8.72 7.61 -5.97
N ASP A 46 -9.88 8.24 -5.80
CA ASP A 46 -10.98 7.75 -4.97
C ASP A 46 -11.46 6.36 -5.43
N ARG A 47 -11.48 6.11 -6.75
CA ARG A 47 -11.79 4.78 -7.29
C ARG A 47 -10.71 3.75 -6.98
N PHE A 48 -9.43 4.14 -7.04
CA PHE A 48 -8.33 3.26 -6.63
C PHE A 48 -8.40 2.90 -5.14
N TYR A 49 -8.75 3.86 -4.27
CA TYR A 49 -8.91 3.59 -2.83
C TYR A 49 -10.08 2.66 -2.53
N ASN A 50 -11.22 2.86 -3.20
CA ASN A 50 -12.35 1.93 -3.09
C ASN A 50 -11.99 0.53 -3.59
N GLY A 51 -11.26 0.44 -4.71
CA GLY A 51 -10.72 -0.82 -5.21
C GLY A 51 -9.81 -1.53 -4.19
N ALA A 52 -8.93 -0.78 -3.53
CA ALA A 52 -8.09 -1.32 -2.46
C ALA A 52 -8.90 -1.83 -1.25
N GLY A 53 -9.98 -1.13 -0.87
CA GLY A 53 -10.91 -1.57 0.16
C GLY A 53 -11.62 -2.88 -0.19
N VAL A 54 -12.07 -3.04 -1.43
CA VAL A 54 -12.67 -4.29 -1.92
C VAL A 54 -11.65 -5.43 -1.89
N VAL A 55 -10.42 -5.19 -2.33
CA VAL A 55 -9.34 -6.19 -2.28
C VAL A 55 -9.06 -6.61 -0.83
N ALA A 56 -9.00 -5.66 0.12
CA ALA A 56 -8.83 -5.96 1.53
C ALA A 56 -9.99 -6.82 2.09
N ALA A 57 -11.23 -6.52 1.72
CA ALA A 57 -12.39 -7.31 2.14
C ALA A 57 -12.33 -8.76 1.61
N VAL A 58 -11.87 -8.96 0.37
CA VAL A 58 -11.66 -10.30 -0.21
C VAL A 58 -10.61 -11.07 0.60
N PHE A 59 -9.47 -10.45 0.93
CA PHE A 59 -8.46 -11.10 1.76
C PHE A 59 -8.98 -11.41 3.17
N MET A 60 -9.82 -10.54 3.75
CA MET A 60 -10.46 -10.79 5.05
C MET A 60 -11.35 -12.04 5.02
N VAL A 61 -12.16 -12.20 3.97
CA VAL A 61 -12.98 -13.41 3.77
C VAL A 61 -12.08 -14.64 3.57
N THR A 62 -10.98 -14.51 2.84
CA THR A 62 -10.00 -15.59 2.67
C THR A 62 -9.40 -16.02 4.00
N ILE A 63 -9.03 -15.09 4.90
CA ILE A 63 -8.54 -15.42 6.25
C ILE A 63 -9.58 -16.24 7.01
N LEU A 64 -10.85 -15.81 6.99
CA LEU A 64 -11.94 -16.52 7.65
C LEU A 64 -12.06 -17.95 7.12
N LEU A 65 -12.04 -18.13 5.80
CA LEU A 65 -12.13 -19.45 5.16
C LEU A 65 -10.93 -20.34 5.50
N LEU A 66 -9.72 -19.78 5.55
CA LEU A 66 -8.51 -20.52 5.94
C LEU A 66 -8.58 -20.99 7.40
N ILE A 67 -9.02 -20.12 8.32
CA ILE A 67 -9.16 -20.47 9.74
C ILE A 67 -10.24 -21.55 9.92
N VAL A 68 -11.40 -21.39 9.28
CA VAL A 68 -12.48 -22.39 9.33
C VAL A 68 -12.02 -23.72 8.73
N GLY A 69 -11.34 -23.69 7.59
CA GLY A 69 -10.76 -24.87 6.95
C GLY A 69 -9.75 -25.58 7.87
N GLN A 70 -8.89 -24.82 8.55
CA GLN A 70 -7.93 -25.37 9.52
C GLN A 70 -8.63 -26.03 10.72
N MET A 71 -9.73 -25.45 11.21
CA MET A 71 -10.54 -26.06 12.28
C MET A 71 -11.16 -27.39 11.84
N ILE A 72 -11.71 -27.45 10.61
CA ILE A 72 -12.31 -28.67 10.06
C ILE A 72 -11.25 -29.76 9.80
N ALA A 73 -10.11 -29.40 9.21
CA ALA A 73 -9.01 -30.34 8.96
C ALA A 73 -8.51 -30.97 10.27
N ARG A 74 -8.42 -30.15 11.33
CA ARG A 74 -8.07 -30.61 12.67
C ARG A 74 -9.08 -31.60 13.24
N TRP A 75 -10.38 -31.42 12.98
CA TRP A 75 -11.42 -32.39 13.36
C TRP A 75 -11.33 -33.70 12.57
N ALA A 76 -10.97 -33.63 11.29
CA ALA A 76 -10.78 -34.80 10.44
C ALA A 76 -9.45 -35.54 10.70
N SER A 77 -8.61 -35.06 11.63
CA SER A 77 -7.24 -35.55 11.85
C SER A 77 -6.37 -35.51 10.58
N VAL A 78 -6.72 -34.64 9.63
CA VAL A 78 -5.94 -34.38 8.42
C VAL A 78 -5.08 -33.14 8.68
N THR A 79 -3.79 -33.23 8.38
CA THR A 79 -2.89 -32.08 8.47
C THR A 79 -3.10 -31.17 7.26
N PHE A 80 -3.33 -29.88 7.51
CA PHE A 80 -3.33 -28.84 6.49
C PHE A 80 -2.00 -28.06 6.61
N PRO A 81 -0.94 -28.49 5.89
CA PRO A 81 0.35 -27.81 5.94
C PRO A 81 0.24 -26.40 5.36
N GLY A 82 0.93 -25.43 5.96
CA GLY A 82 0.99 -24.04 5.49
C GLY A 82 -0.23 -23.16 5.79
N SER A 83 -1.30 -23.66 6.43
CA SER A 83 -2.51 -22.85 6.73
C SER A 83 -2.19 -21.56 7.47
N THR A 84 -1.32 -21.67 8.47
CA THR A 84 -0.96 -20.56 9.36
C THR A 84 -0.20 -19.47 8.63
N GLU A 85 0.69 -19.84 7.73
CA GLU A 85 1.50 -18.90 6.97
C GLU A 85 0.67 -18.22 5.86
N TYR A 86 -0.17 -18.97 5.12
CA TYR A 86 -1.09 -18.36 4.15
C TYR A 86 -2.06 -17.38 4.82
N ALA A 87 -2.57 -17.72 6.01
CA ALA A 87 -3.38 -16.80 6.80
C ALA A 87 -2.59 -15.55 7.22
N GLY A 88 -1.31 -15.71 7.59
CA GLY A 88 -0.40 -14.61 7.88
C GLY A 88 -0.17 -13.68 6.67
N TYR A 89 0.02 -14.25 5.47
CA TYR A 89 0.17 -13.46 4.24
C TYR A 89 -1.12 -12.70 3.88
N ALA A 90 -2.27 -13.36 3.97
CA ALA A 90 -3.56 -12.73 3.73
C ALA A 90 -3.88 -11.63 4.76
N MET A 91 -3.49 -11.82 6.03
CA MET A 91 -3.60 -10.82 7.08
C MET A 91 -2.77 -9.58 6.77
N ALA A 92 -1.50 -9.75 6.43
CA ALA A 92 -0.63 -8.65 6.05
C ALA A 92 -1.20 -7.88 4.84
N ALA A 93 -1.64 -8.60 3.80
CA ALA A 93 -2.27 -8.00 2.62
C ALA A 93 -3.52 -7.18 3.00
N THR A 94 -4.41 -7.74 3.82
CA THR A 94 -5.63 -7.07 4.28
C THR A 94 -5.31 -5.76 4.99
N SER A 95 -4.37 -5.77 5.95
CA SER A 95 -4.01 -4.56 6.71
C SER A 95 -3.45 -3.46 5.82
N PHE A 96 -2.52 -3.78 4.92
CA PHE A 96 -1.88 -2.76 4.07
C PHE A 96 -2.82 -2.19 3.00
N PHE A 97 -3.73 -2.99 2.43
CA PHE A 97 -4.74 -2.50 1.50
C PHE A 97 -5.87 -1.72 2.20
N ALA A 98 -6.23 -2.09 3.43
CA ALA A 98 -7.26 -1.40 4.19
C ALA A 98 -6.84 0.02 4.63
N LEU A 99 -5.56 0.25 4.96
CA LEU A 99 -5.06 1.53 5.50
C LEU A 99 -5.38 2.75 4.61
N ALA A 100 -5.22 2.64 3.29
CA ALA A 100 -5.52 3.75 2.38
C ALA A 100 -7.04 4.02 2.29
N TYR A 101 -7.85 2.96 2.31
CA TYR A 101 -9.31 3.06 2.29
C TYR A 101 -9.86 3.70 3.58
N THR A 102 -9.35 3.29 4.75
CA THR A 102 -9.80 3.84 6.04
C THR A 102 -9.40 5.29 6.21
N LEU A 103 -8.24 5.69 5.69
CA LEU A 103 -7.76 7.08 5.72
C LEU A 103 -8.67 8.02 4.93
N THR A 104 -9.16 7.58 3.79
CA THR A 104 -10.01 8.39 2.89
C THR A 104 -11.45 8.51 3.40
N HIS A 105 -11.94 7.49 4.11
CA HIS A 105 -13.28 7.47 4.71
C HIS A 105 -13.33 8.07 6.12
N GLY A 106 -12.21 8.58 6.65
CA GLY A 106 -12.19 9.23 7.96
C GLY A 106 -12.30 8.28 9.15
N GLY A 107 -12.06 6.97 8.97
CA GLY A 107 -12.12 5.96 10.02
C GLY A 107 -10.96 6.00 11.04
N HIS A 108 -10.07 6.99 10.95
CA HIS A 108 -8.98 7.14 11.91
C HIS A 108 -9.39 8.02 13.08
N ILE A 109 -9.12 7.53 14.29
CA ILE A 109 -9.30 8.31 15.52
C ILE A 109 -8.36 9.51 15.48
N ARG A 110 -8.91 10.68 15.18
CA ARG A 110 -8.21 11.94 15.32
C ARG A 110 -7.99 12.21 16.80
N VAL A 111 -6.74 12.32 17.24
CA VAL A 111 -6.42 12.76 18.60
C VAL A 111 -6.78 14.24 18.70
N SER A 112 -8.04 14.52 19.02
CA SER A 112 -8.59 15.87 19.15
C SER A 112 -8.19 16.56 20.46
N ILE A 113 -7.35 15.93 21.28
CA ILE A 113 -6.93 16.44 22.60
C ILE A 113 -6.22 17.79 22.47
N PHE A 114 -5.46 18.02 21.38
CA PHE A 114 -4.80 19.30 21.12
C PHE A 114 -5.65 20.31 20.33
N LEU A 115 -6.87 19.95 19.93
CA LEU A 115 -7.75 20.74 19.05
C LEU A 115 -8.70 21.68 19.82
N ASN A 116 -8.59 21.75 21.15
CA ASN A 116 -9.39 22.63 21.99
C ASN A 116 -8.75 24.02 22.24
N LEU A 117 -7.57 24.29 21.66
CA LEU A 117 -7.01 25.65 21.62
C LEU A 117 -7.53 26.37 20.37
N GLY A 118 -8.46 27.31 20.56
CA GLY A 118 -9.04 28.08 19.46
C GLY A 118 -8.00 28.85 18.65
N GLY A 119 -8.07 28.76 17.31
CA GLY A 119 -7.33 29.64 16.41
C GLY A 119 -6.82 28.99 15.12
N ARG A 120 -6.16 29.80 14.27
CA ARG A 120 -5.53 29.39 12.99
C ARG A 120 -4.43 28.34 13.17
N HIS A 121 -3.92 28.14 14.39
CA HIS A 121 -2.87 27.18 14.72
C HIS A 121 -3.30 25.72 14.53
N HIS A 122 -4.58 25.38 14.74
CA HIS A 122 -5.10 24.03 14.52
C HIS A 122 -4.90 23.55 13.08
N TYR A 123 -5.18 24.42 12.11
CA TYR A 123 -5.03 24.10 10.69
C TYR A 123 -3.57 23.79 10.33
N TRP A 124 -2.62 24.57 10.87
CA TRP A 124 -1.19 24.36 10.62
C TRP A 124 -0.64 23.14 11.36
N LEU A 125 -1.13 22.84 12.56
CA LEU A 125 -0.77 21.63 13.31
C LEU A 125 -1.25 20.37 12.58
N ASP A 126 -2.50 20.35 12.11
CA ASP A 126 -3.03 19.27 11.29
C ASP A 126 -2.25 19.10 9.97
N ALA A 127 -1.97 20.20 9.28
CA ALA A 127 -1.23 20.17 8.03
C ALA A 127 0.22 19.68 8.24
N GLY A 128 0.85 20.12 9.33
CA GLY A 128 2.20 19.70 9.71
C GLY A 128 2.25 18.22 10.09
N ALA A 129 1.31 17.74 10.91
CA ALA A 129 1.19 16.33 11.25
C ALA A 129 0.98 15.47 10.00
N MET A 130 0.10 15.91 9.09
CA MET A 130 -0.18 15.19 7.86
C MET A 130 1.01 15.17 6.90
N LEU A 131 1.78 16.26 6.84
CA LEU A 131 3.03 16.31 6.09
C LEU A 131 4.06 15.33 6.66
N ILE A 132 4.24 15.29 7.98
CA ILE A 132 5.14 14.31 8.62
C ILE A 132 4.69 12.88 8.30
N SER A 133 3.40 12.56 8.44
CA SER A 133 2.85 11.25 8.09
C SER A 133 3.10 10.90 6.62
N ALA A 134 2.88 11.84 5.69
CA ALA A 134 3.13 11.64 4.26
C ALA A 134 4.61 11.36 3.98
N LEU A 135 5.53 12.11 4.59
CA LEU A 135 6.98 11.89 4.45
C LEU A 135 7.38 10.51 5.00
N THR A 136 6.91 10.14 6.18
CA THR A 136 7.20 8.83 6.80
C THR A 136 6.64 7.68 5.96
N ALA A 137 5.41 7.79 5.46
CA ALA A 137 4.82 6.76 4.60
C ALA A 137 5.58 6.62 3.28
N THR A 138 6.01 7.73 2.69
CA THR A 138 6.81 7.75 1.46
C THR A 138 8.18 7.10 1.68
N TYR A 139 8.81 7.37 2.82
CA TYR A 139 10.03 6.68 3.23
C TYR A 139 9.79 5.17 3.40
N PHE A 140 8.74 4.78 4.10
CA PHE A 140 8.39 3.38 4.31
C PHE A 140 8.14 2.63 2.99
N ALA A 141 7.39 3.23 2.06
CA ALA A 141 7.15 2.68 0.73
C ALA A 141 8.44 2.45 -0.06
N ARG A 142 9.39 3.40 0.00
CA ARG A 142 10.71 3.24 -0.63
C ARG A 142 11.46 2.02 -0.12
N TYR A 143 11.47 1.81 1.20
CA TYR A 143 12.15 0.65 1.79
C TYR A 143 11.41 -0.65 1.50
N ALA A 144 10.07 -0.64 1.50
CA ALA A 144 9.27 -1.82 1.15
C ALA A 144 9.59 -2.32 -0.28
N ILE A 145 9.70 -1.41 -1.25
CA ILE A 145 10.10 -1.77 -2.63
C ILE A 145 11.54 -2.29 -2.65
N LYS A 146 12.48 -1.62 -1.96
CA LYS A 146 13.88 -2.05 -1.90
C LYS A 146 14.02 -3.45 -1.31
N THR A 147 13.27 -3.77 -0.26
CA THR A 147 13.27 -5.11 0.37
C THR A 147 12.77 -6.17 -0.59
N ASN A 148 11.72 -5.88 -1.37
CA ASN A 148 11.19 -6.79 -2.38
C ASN A 148 12.24 -7.11 -3.47
N LEU A 149 12.89 -6.07 -4.01
CA LEU A 149 13.99 -6.24 -4.98
C LEU A 149 15.17 -7.02 -4.38
N LEU A 150 15.52 -6.74 -3.12
CA LEU A 150 16.59 -7.44 -2.44
C LEU A 150 16.25 -8.94 -2.28
N SER A 151 15.03 -9.25 -1.86
CA SER A 151 14.55 -10.64 -1.74
C SER A 151 14.59 -11.38 -3.08
N HIS A 152 14.24 -10.70 -4.17
CA HIS A 152 14.35 -11.27 -5.51
C HIS A 152 15.81 -11.53 -5.92
N MET A 153 16.74 -10.60 -5.64
CA MET A 153 18.17 -10.78 -5.93
C MET A 153 18.82 -11.90 -5.10
N LEU A 154 18.38 -12.07 -3.84
CA LEU A 154 18.87 -13.13 -2.96
C LEU A 154 18.22 -14.49 -3.23
N ASN A 155 17.14 -14.54 -4.03
CA ASN A 155 16.31 -15.71 -4.27
C ASN A 155 15.84 -16.38 -2.97
N ASP A 156 15.50 -15.56 -1.97
CA ASP A 156 15.10 -16.02 -0.64
C ASP A 156 13.76 -16.78 -0.69
N ARG A 157 13.76 -17.99 -0.12
CA ARG A 157 12.58 -18.86 -0.01
C ARG A 157 12.13 -19.01 1.44
N THR A 158 10.83 -19.16 1.63
CA THR A 158 10.23 -19.42 2.95
C THR A 158 10.74 -20.74 3.49
N GLN A 159 11.10 -20.75 4.78
CA GLN A 159 11.53 -21.96 5.51
C GLN A 159 10.34 -22.71 6.15
N GLY A 160 9.11 -22.21 5.97
CA GLY A 160 7.87 -22.80 6.46
C GLY A 160 7.38 -23.96 5.60
N GLN A 161 6.20 -24.50 5.93
CA GLN A 161 5.58 -25.61 5.18
C GLN A 161 4.80 -25.13 3.94
N ASP A 162 5.17 -23.96 3.40
CA ASP A 162 4.43 -23.25 2.38
C ASP A 162 4.95 -23.57 0.99
N PHE A 163 4.08 -24.17 0.20
CA PHE A 163 4.38 -24.48 -1.19
C PHE A 163 3.50 -23.63 -2.11
N ALA A 164 4.11 -22.82 -2.95
CA ALA A 164 3.41 -22.13 -4.03
C ALA A 164 3.55 -22.96 -5.31
N PRO A 165 2.47 -23.11 -6.10
CA PRO A 165 2.59 -23.78 -7.38
C PRO A 165 3.35 -22.87 -8.36
N GLU A 166 4.23 -23.45 -9.18
CA GLU A 166 5.12 -22.69 -10.07
C GLU A 166 4.36 -21.80 -11.05
N TRP A 167 3.20 -22.24 -11.55
CA TRP A 167 2.36 -21.46 -12.46
C TRP A 167 1.89 -20.13 -11.85
N LEU A 168 1.65 -20.09 -10.53
CA LEU A 168 1.25 -18.86 -9.84
C LEU A 168 2.42 -17.88 -9.78
N LEU A 169 3.63 -18.41 -9.56
CA LEU A 169 4.85 -17.61 -9.54
C LEU A 169 5.17 -17.04 -10.92
N THR A 170 5.03 -17.84 -11.98
CA THR A 170 5.28 -17.38 -13.34
C THR A 170 4.25 -16.37 -13.79
N LEU A 171 2.98 -16.54 -13.43
CA LEU A 171 1.94 -15.54 -13.67
C LEU A 171 2.29 -14.19 -13.01
N VAL A 172 2.73 -14.20 -11.75
CA VAL A 172 3.09 -12.95 -11.06
C VAL A 172 4.39 -12.36 -11.61
N ALA A 173 5.40 -13.19 -11.90
CA ALA A 173 6.66 -12.76 -12.50
C ALA A 173 6.49 -12.23 -13.94
N MET A 174 5.45 -12.68 -14.64
CA MET A 174 5.08 -12.20 -15.97
C MET A 174 4.83 -10.69 -15.98
N PHE A 175 4.16 -10.15 -14.95
CA PHE A 175 3.95 -8.70 -14.81
C PHE A 175 5.23 -7.90 -14.56
N GLY A 176 6.30 -8.55 -14.09
CA GLY A 176 7.61 -7.94 -13.88
C GLY A 176 8.53 -8.01 -15.09
N THR A 177 8.20 -8.82 -16.10
CA THR A 177 9.02 -9.05 -17.29
C THR A 177 8.33 -8.51 -18.54
N TRP A 178 9.14 -8.20 -19.53
CA TRP A 178 8.62 -7.64 -20.77
C TRP A 178 7.77 -8.67 -21.55
N PRO A 179 6.64 -8.27 -22.17
CA PRO A 179 5.67 -9.16 -22.84
C PRO A 179 6.22 -10.17 -23.85
N TRP A 180 7.41 -9.93 -24.41
CA TRP A 180 8.07 -10.79 -25.39
C TRP A 180 8.68 -12.04 -24.74
N ASN A 181 9.00 -11.97 -23.45
CA ASN A 181 9.56 -13.10 -22.69
C ASN A 181 8.46 -13.98 -22.06
N TRP A 182 7.18 -13.62 -22.20
CA TRP A 182 6.09 -14.38 -21.60
C TRP A 182 5.99 -15.79 -22.17
N GLY A 183 6.24 -15.95 -23.48
CA GLY A 183 6.23 -17.25 -24.14
C GLY A 183 7.29 -18.21 -23.59
N SER A 184 8.51 -17.73 -23.34
CA SER A 184 9.59 -18.55 -22.76
C SER A 184 9.34 -18.86 -21.28
N LEU A 185 8.81 -17.90 -20.51
CA LEU A 185 8.48 -18.11 -19.10
C LEU A 185 7.40 -19.16 -18.89
N TRP A 186 6.38 -19.18 -19.76
CA TRP A 186 5.33 -20.20 -19.72
C TRP A 186 5.82 -21.56 -20.21
N ALA A 187 6.75 -21.59 -21.17
CA ALA A 187 7.35 -22.84 -21.64
C ALA A 187 8.27 -23.50 -20.60
N GLU A 188 8.91 -22.71 -19.74
CA GLU A 188 9.77 -23.19 -18.64
C GLU A 188 9.00 -23.45 -17.34
N SER A 189 7.74 -23.01 -17.24
CA SER A 189 6.93 -23.19 -16.04
C SER A 189 6.50 -24.64 -15.87
N GLY A 190 7.06 -25.33 -14.88
CA GLY A 190 6.59 -26.65 -14.49
C GLY A 190 5.27 -26.60 -13.72
N SER A 191 4.69 -27.77 -13.45
CA SER A 191 3.56 -27.96 -12.54
C SER A 191 4.03 -28.30 -11.12
N GLY A 192 5.30 -28.02 -10.80
CA GLY A 192 5.93 -28.35 -9.54
C GLY A 192 5.43 -27.48 -8.38
N TRP A 193 5.61 -27.99 -7.16
CA TRP A 193 5.41 -27.25 -5.93
C TRP A 193 6.76 -26.77 -5.42
N VAL A 194 6.91 -25.46 -5.25
CA VAL A 194 8.18 -24.85 -4.82
C VAL A 194 7.94 -24.06 -3.54
N TYR A 195 8.94 -24.02 -2.67
CA TYR A 195 8.93 -23.13 -1.51
C TYR A 195 8.61 -21.70 -1.93
N THR A 196 7.64 -21.11 -1.23
CA THR A 196 7.14 -19.78 -1.57
C THR A 196 8.29 -18.77 -1.51
N PRO A 197 8.54 -18.00 -2.59
CA PRO A 197 9.55 -16.96 -2.53
C PRO A 197 9.04 -15.80 -1.67
N VAL A 198 9.90 -15.27 -0.79
CA VAL A 198 9.52 -14.26 0.21
C VAL A 198 9.03 -12.95 -0.41
N TRP A 199 9.49 -12.65 -1.63
CA TRP A 199 9.05 -11.49 -2.40
C TRP A 199 7.55 -11.53 -2.76
N LEU A 200 6.96 -12.72 -2.89
CA LEU A 200 5.55 -12.89 -3.28
C LEU A 200 4.58 -12.33 -2.22
N PRO A 201 4.61 -12.76 -0.94
CA PRO A 201 3.77 -12.17 0.10
C PRO A 201 4.17 -10.73 0.48
N GLN A 202 5.39 -10.29 0.16
CA GLN A 202 5.83 -8.90 0.36
C GLN A 202 5.25 -7.92 -0.68
N LEU A 203 4.79 -8.40 -1.84
CA LEU A 203 4.19 -7.55 -2.86
C LEU A 203 2.98 -6.77 -2.35
N PRO A 204 1.94 -7.40 -1.74
CA PRO A 204 0.82 -6.69 -1.12
C PRO A 204 1.24 -5.56 -0.17
N MET A 205 2.26 -5.81 0.67
CA MET A 205 2.81 -4.79 1.56
C MET A 205 3.42 -3.62 0.77
N SER A 206 4.27 -3.90 -0.23
CA SER A 206 4.86 -2.83 -1.05
C SER A 206 3.81 -2.00 -1.80
N ILE A 207 2.76 -2.64 -2.31
CA ILE A 207 1.66 -1.96 -3.02
C ILE A 207 0.83 -1.13 -2.04
N GLY A 208 0.41 -1.70 -0.92
CA GLY A 208 -0.42 -0.99 0.07
C GLY A 208 0.31 0.19 0.72
N THR A 209 1.61 0.10 0.94
CA THR A 209 2.42 1.23 1.46
C THR A 209 2.58 2.36 0.45
N VAL A 210 2.70 2.04 -0.84
CA VAL A 210 2.65 3.05 -1.91
C VAL A 210 1.28 3.72 -1.98
N LEU A 211 0.20 2.94 -1.93
CA LEU A 211 -1.17 3.48 -1.92
C LEU A 211 -1.40 4.39 -0.71
N LEU A 212 -0.93 4.01 0.47
CA LEU A 212 -1.00 4.81 1.69
C LEU A 212 -0.21 6.12 1.54
N ALA A 213 1.01 6.07 0.99
CA ALA A 213 1.80 7.27 0.74
C ALA A 213 1.05 8.23 -0.20
N ILE A 214 0.48 7.71 -1.29
CA ILE A 214 -0.33 8.52 -2.23
C ILE A 214 -1.57 9.09 -1.53
N ALA A 215 -2.25 8.31 -0.67
CA ALA A 215 -3.43 8.76 0.07
C ALA A 215 -3.12 9.91 1.04
N LEU A 216 -1.98 9.87 1.73
CA LEU A 216 -1.56 10.94 2.63
C LEU A 216 -1.23 12.23 1.86
N TRP A 217 -0.54 12.11 0.71
CA TRP A 217 -0.27 13.27 -0.15
C TRP A 217 -1.55 13.84 -0.78
N ASP A 218 -2.46 12.98 -1.22
CA ASP A 218 -3.75 13.40 -1.75
C ASP A 218 -4.56 14.16 -0.72
N TYR A 219 -4.69 13.59 0.48
CA TYR A 219 -5.42 14.21 1.57
C TYR A 219 -4.81 15.56 1.97
N LEU A 220 -3.47 15.65 2.07
CA LEU A 220 -2.78 16.91 2.31
C LEU A 220 -3.09 17.92 1.21
N SER A 221 -3.07 17.50 -0.06
CA SER A 221 -3.40 18.37 -1.20
C SER A 221 -4.84 18.91 -1.13
N ARG A 222 -5.82 18.06 -0.79
CA ARG A 222 -7.23 18.44 -0.64
C ARG A 222 -7.41 19.40 0.53
N MET A 223 -6.76 19.14 1.65
CA MET A 223 -6.80 20.02 2.83
C MET A 223 -6.22 21.40 2.51
N LEU A 224 -5.07 21.46 1.82
CA LEU A 224 -4.41 22.72 1.47
C LEU A 224 -5.21 23.54 0.44
N VAL A 225 -5.88 22.89 -0.52
CA VAL A 225 -6.68 23.56 -1.56
C VAL A 225 -8.04 24.01 -1.03
N THR A 226 -8.68 23.22 -0.17
CA THR A 226 -10.03 23.54 0.33
C THR A 226 -10.01 24.41 1.59
N GLY A 227 -8.87 24.53 2.27
CA GLY A 227 -8.71 25.34 3.48
C GLY A 227 -9.52 24.85 4.68
N ALA A 228 -10.15 23.68 4.56
CA ALA A 228 -10.96 23.05 5.59
C ALA A 228 -10.56 21.58 5.74
N PRO A 229 -10.49 21.05 6.98
CA PRO A 229 -10.34 19.61 7.17
C PRO A 229 -11.54 18.88 6.54
N GLN A 230 -11.29 18.03 5.54
CA GLN A 230 -12.31 17.39 4.70
C GLN A 230 -13.00 16.19 5.36
N ILE A 231 -12.49 15.67 6.49
CA ILE A 231 -13.19 14.66 7.29
C ILE A 231 -14.17 15.39 8.21
N LYS A 232 -15.42 15.52 7.76
CA LYS A 232 -16.53 15.75 8.67
C LYS A 232 -16.56 14.54 9.61
N GLY A 233 -16.27 14.75 10.89
CA GLY A 233 -16.58 13.74 11.88
C GLY A 233 -18.02 13.34 11.68
N GLU A 234 -18.30 12.03 11.63
CA GLU A 234 -19.67 11.56 11.78
C GLU A 234 -20.25 12.30 12.98
N ALA A 235 -21.34 13.03 12.74
CA ALA A 235 -22.12 13.58 13.83
C ALA A 235 -22.51 12.36 14.67
N LEU A 236 -21.95 12.28 15.88
CA LEU A 236 -22.44 11.39 16.91
C LEU A 236 -23.89 11.80 17.15
N GLU A 237 -24.84 11.12 16.50
CA GLU A 237 -26.21 11.02 16.97
C GLU A 237 -26.27 10.10 18.20
#